data_AF-A0A8J2PVS7-F1
#
_entry.id   AF-A0A8J2PVS7-F1
#
_cell.length_a   1.000
_cell.length_b   1.000
_cell.length_c   1.000
_cell.angle_alpha   90.00
_cell.angle_beta   90.00
_cell.angle_gamma   90.00
#
_symmetry.space_group_name_H-M   'P 1'
#
loop_
_entity.id
_entity.type
_entity.pdbx_description
1 polymer ?
#
loop_
_entity_poly.entity_id
_entity_poly.type
_entity_poly.pdbx_seq_one_letter_code
_entity_poly.pdbx_strand_id
1 'polypeptide(L)'
;MLGDQPANLRKAHRLGFAVPPLDFGALTEESLLEALNLALNDPSYRETARRLSGIYLDQQSKPLDRGVYWVEKCFGSKAPPASSKALSEDKKKKKKQ
;
A
#
# COMPACT_ATOMS: atom_id res chain seq x y z
N MET A 1 -13.70 -10.93 -11.75
CA MET A 1 -12.76 -9.93 -11.19
C MET A 1 -11.84 -9.45 -12.29
N LEU A 2 -11.58 -8.14 -12.35
CA LEU A 2 -10.72 -7.50 -13.36
C LEU A 2 -9.40 -7.07 -12.71
N GLY A 3 -8.29 -7.16 -13.46
CA GLY A 3 -6.97 -6.69 -13.02
C GLY A 3 -6.26 -7.64 -12.04
N ASP A 4 -5.46 -7.06 -11.14
CA ASP A 4 -4.52 -7.76 -10.26
C ASP A 4 -5.11 -8.14 -8.89
N GLN A 5 -6.34 -7.69 -8.59
CA GLN A 5 -7.00 -7.92 -7.30
C GLN A 5 -6.98 -9.39 -6.83
N PRO A 6 -7.28 -10.41 -7.67
CA PRO A 6 -7.23 -11.80 -7.22
C PRO A 6 -5.83 -12.25 -6.82
N ALA A 7 -4.80 -11.79 -7.55
CA ALA A 7 -3.41 -12.14 -7.28
C ALA A 7 -2.93 -11.44 -5.99
N ASN A 8 -3.28 -10.17 -5.81
CA ASN A 8 -2.96 -9.40 -4.61
C ASN A 8 -3.64 -9.99 -3.37
N LEU A 9 -4.90 -10.40 -3.46
CA LEU A 9 -5.61 -11.02 -2.35
C LEU A 9 -4.99 -12.38 -1.98
N ARG A 10 -4.69 -13.24 -2.96
CA ARG A 10 -3.97 -14.50 -2.70
C ARG A 10 -2.60 -14.26 -2.05
N LYS A 11 -1.89 -13.22 -2.48
CA LYS A 11 -0.61 -12.84 -1.86
C LYS A 11 -0.81 -12.36 -0.42
N ALA A 12 -1.81 -11.53 -0.16
CA ALA A 12 -2.12 -11.03 1.17
C ALA A 12 -2.51 -12.16 2.14
N HIS A 13 -3.32 -13.11 1.67
CA HIS A 13 -3.69 -14.30 2.43
C HIS A 13 -2.46 -15.18 2.74
N ARG A 14 -1.61 -15.47 1.74
CA ARG A 14 -0.34 -16.21 1.95
C ARG A 14 0.59 -15.50 2.94
N LEU A 15 0.57 -14.18 2.96
CA LEU A 15 1.37 -13.36 3.88
C LEU A 15 0.74 -13.23 5.28
N GLY A 16 -0.47 -13.75 5.49
CA GLY A 16 -1.11 -13.84 6.80
C GLY A 16 -1.79 -12.56 7.29
N PHE A 17 -2.09 -11.60 6.39
CA PHE A 17 -2.76 -10.36 6.79
C PHE A 17 -4.12 -10.14 6.11
N ALA A 18 -4.64 -11.16 5.43
CA ALA A 18 -5.98 -11.15 4.86
C ALA A 18 -6.65 -12.51 5.03
N VAL A 19 -7.98 -12.47 5.17
CA VAL A 19 -8.85 -13.66 5.13
C VAL A 19 -8.73 -14.37 3.77
N PRO A 20 -9.04 -15.68 3.72
CA PRO A 20 -9.09 -16.41 2.45
C PRO A 20 -9.97 -15.70 1.41
N PRO A 21 -9.62 -15.80 0.11
CA PRO A 21 -10.49 -15.28 -0.95
C PRO A 21 -11.89 -15.89 -0.88
N LEU A 22 -12.91 -15.04 -0.86
CA LEU A 22 -14.30 -15.47 -0.96
C LEU A 22 -14.69 -15.63 -2.43
N ASP A 23 -15.36 -16.73 -2.76
CA ASP A 23 -15.95 -16.92 -4.07
C ASP A 23 -17.28 -16.17 -4.16
N PHE A 24 -17.31 -15.11 -4.97
CA PHE A 24 -18.53 -14.32 -5.19
C PHE A 24 -19.67 -15.13 -5.81
N GLY A 25 -19.38 -16.21 -6.54
CA GLY A 25 -20.41 -17.10 -7.10
C GLY A 25 -21.08 -18.00 -6.06
N ALA A 26 -20.44 -18.18 -4.90
CA ALA A 26 -20.91 -19.04 -3.80
C ALA A 26 -21.03 -18.28 -2.47
N LEU A 27 -21.02 -16.94 -2.51
CA LEU A 27 -21.04 -16.09 -1.32
C LEU A 27 -22.41 -16.14 -0.65
N THR A 28 -22.44 -16.50 0.63
CA THR A 28 -23.63 -16.42 1.49
C THR A 28 -23.47 -15.35 2.57
N GLU A 29 -24.58 -14.94 3.18
CA GLU A 29 -24.57 -13.98 4.30
C GLU A 29 -23.70 -14.50 5.45
N GLU A 30 -23.82 -15.78 5.78
CA GLU A 30 -23.06 -16.43 6.85
C GLU A 30 -21.56 -16.41 6.55
N SER A 31 -21.17 -16.77 5.32
CA SER A 31 -19.76 -16.77 4.91
C SER A 31 -19.13 -15.37 4.96
N LEU A 32 -19.91 -14.33 4.63
CA LEU A 32 -19.47 -12.95 4.71
C LEU A 32 -19.35 -12.48 6.16
N LEU A 33 -20.32 -12.83 7.00
CA LEU A 33 -20.32 -12.51 8.43
C LEU A 33 -19.15 -13.16 9.16
N GLU A 34 -18.86 -14.43 8.85
CA GLU A 34 -17.70 -15.15 9.39
C GLU A 34 -16.38 -14.49 8.97
N ALA A 35 -16.23 -14.18 7.68
CA ALA A 35 -15.03 -13.50 7.18
C ALA A 35 -14.83 -12.12 7.83
N LEU A 36 -15.92 -11.37 8.04
CA LEU A 36 -15.86 -10.07 8.71
C LEU A 36 -15.45 -10.22 10.19
N ASN A 37 -16.04 -11.19 10.89
CA ASN A 37 -15.70 -11.47 12.29
C ASN A 37 -14.23 -11.87 12.44
N LEU A 38 -13.70 -12.71 11.54
CA LEU A 38 -12.28 -13.06 11.52
C LEU A 38 -11.41 -11.82 11.28
N ALA A 39 -11.72 -11.02 10.27
CA ALA A 39 -10.93 -9.84 9.90
C ALA A 39 -10.90 -8.77 11.01
N LEU A 40 -11.99 -8.62 11.77
CA LEU A 40 -12.12 -7.60 12.82
C LEU A 40 -11.60 -8.06 14.17
N ASN A 41 -11.85 -9.32 14.54
CA ASN A 41 -11.61 -9.80 15.91
C ASN A 41 -10.32 -10.60 16.06
N ASP A 42 -9.76 -11.17 14.98
CA ASP A 42 -8.45 -11.83 15.06
C ASP A 42 -7.33 -10.77 14.91
N PRO A 43 -6.56 -10.49 15.98
CA PRO A 43 -5.52 -9.48 15.95
C PRO A 43 -4.34 -9.86 15.04
N SER A 44 -4.15 -11.15 14.73
CA SER A 44 -3.01 -11.65 13.96
C SER A 44 -2.91 -11.00 12.58
N TYR A 45 -4.05 -10.71 11.94
CA TYR A 45 -4.09 -10.02 10.65
C TYR A 45 -3.52 -8.61 10.76
N ARG A 46 -3.94 -7.84 11.77
CA ARG A 46 -3.49 -6.46 12.00
C ARG A 46 -2.02 -6.41 12.43
N GLU A 47 -1.60 -7.34 13.28
CA GLU A 47 -0.21 -7.45 13.74
C GLU A 47 0.73 -7.80 12.58
N THR A 48 0.35 -8.77 11.76
CA THR A 48 1.10 -9.16 10.57
C THR A 48 1.15 -8.03 9.55
N ALA A 49 0.03 -7.33 9.32
CA ALA A 49 0.00 -6.14 8.46
C ALA A 49 0.96 -5.05 8.98
N ARG A 50 0.98 -4.79 10.29
CA ARG A 50 1.88 -3.79 10.90
C ARG A 50 3.34 -4.20 10.76
N ARG A 51 3.67 -5.47 11.02
CA ARG A 51 5.02 -6.02 10.89
C ARG A 51 5.53 -5.92 9.44
N LEU A 52 4.72 -6.36 8.48
CA LEU A 52 5.07 -6.31 7.06
C LEU A 52 5.15 -4.87 6.55
N SER A 53 4.31 -3.96 7.05
CA SER A 53 4.40 -2.53 6.77
C SER A 53 5.75 -1.96 7.23
N GLY A 54 6.22 -2.34 8.43
CA GLY A 54 7.55 -1.97 8.92
C GLY A 54 8.67 -2.41 7.97
N ILE A 55 8.66 -3.68 7.56
CA ILE A 55 9.63 -4.23 6.60
C ILE A 55 9.54 -3.52 5.24
N TYR A 56 8.33 -3.23 4.77
CA TYR A 56 8.14 -2.56 3.49
C TYR A 56 8.64 -1.12 3.49
N LEU A 57 8.50 -0.42 4.63
CA LEU A 57 8.96 0.96 4.81
C LEU A 57 10.46 1.04 5.14
N ASP A 58 11.07 -0.05 5.59
CA ASP A 58 12.50 -0.17 5.86
C ASP A 58 13.31 -0.26 4.56
N GLN A 59 13.38 0.87 3.86
CA GLN A 59 14.13 1.04 2.62
C GLN A 59 15.08 2.23 2.76
N GLN A 60 16.25 2.14 2.12
CA GLN A 60 17.30 3.18 2.19
C GLN A 60 16.83 4.58 1.76
N SER A 61 15.83 4.65 0.88
CA SER A 61 15.24 5.90 0.38
C SER A 61 13.72 5.81 0.37
N LYS A 62 13.05 6.93 0.63
CA LYS A 62 11.58 6.97 0.55
C LYS A 62 11.14 6.72 -0.90
N PRO A 63 10.02 6.01 -1.12
CA PRO A 63 9.52 5.73 -2.47
C PRO A 63 9.36 6.99 -3.33
N LEU A 64 8.94 8.11 -2.73
CA LEU A 64 8.82 9.39 -3.43
C LEU A 64 10.18 9.90 -3.93
N ASP A 65 11.19 9.92 -3.07
CA ASP A 65 12.53 10.39 -3.42
C ASP A 65 13.13 9.52 -4.53
N ARG A 66 12.88 8.21 -4.48
CA ARG A 66 13.27 7.27 -5.54
C ARG A 66 12.54 7.55 -6.85
N GLY A 67 11.25 7.87 -6.79
CA GLY A 67 10.45 8.26 -7.95
C GLY A 67 11.00 9.53 -8.61
N VAL A 68 11.29 10.56 -7.81
CA VAL A 68 11.93 11.81 -8.26
C VAL A 68 13.26 11.51 -8.96
N TYR A 69 14.11 10.71 -8.33
CA TYR A 69 15.39 10.31 -8.92
C TYR A 69 15.21 9.67 -10.30
N TRP A 70 14.29 8.72 -10.46
CA TRP A 70 14.08 8.06 -11.75
C TRP A 70 13.49 9.00 -12.81
N VAL A 71 12.58 9.90 -12.43
CA VAL A 71 12.07 10.93 -13.34
C VAL A 71 13.20 11.84 -13.82
N GLU A 72 14.04 12.33 -12.91
CA GLU A 72 15.21 13.16 -13.25
C GLU A 72 16.21 12.39 -14.11
N LYS A 73 16.42 11.09 -13.87
CA LYS A 73 17.32 10.26 -14.68
C LYS A 73 16.79 9.99 -16.08
N CYS A 74 15.49 9.76 -16.23
CA CYS A 74 14.88 9.51 -17.54
C CYS A 74 14.74 10.79 -18.38
N PHE A 75 14.39 11.92 -17.76
CA PHE A 75 14.07 13.17 -18.47
C PHE A 75 15.16 14.25 -18.38
N GLY A 76 16.17 14.08 -17.53
CA GLY A 76 17.27 15.04 -17.35
C GLY A 76 16.78 16.43 -16.96
N SER A 77 17.40 17.46 -17.56
CA SER A 77 17.06 18.89 -17.35
C SER A 77 15.67 19.30 -17.83
N LYS A 78 14.94 18.42 -18.54
CA LYS A 78 13.56 18.66 -18.99
C LYS A 78 12.52 18.24 -17.95
N ALA A 79 12.92 17.56 -16.89
CA ALA A 79 12.02 17.23 -15.80
C ALA A 79 11.59 18.51 -15.05
N PRO A 80 10.30 18.71 -14.76
CA PRO A 80 9.89 19.78 -13.86
C PRO A 80 10.59 19.60 -12.49
N PRO A 81 10.95 20.68 -11.78
CA PRO A 81 11.75 20.60 -10.56
C PRO A 81 11.00 19.86 -9.46
N ALA A 82 11.20 18.55 -9.40
CA ALA A 82 10.65 17.67 -8.38
C ALA A 82 11.65 17.47 -7.22
N SER A 83 12.78 18.18 -7.23
CA SER A 83 13.81 18.10 -6.19
C SER A 83 13.21 18.24 -4.79
N SER A 84 13.72 17.46 -3.83
CA SER A 84 13.25 17.43 -2.44
C SER A 84 13.24 18.82 -1.76
N LYS A 85 14.09 19.76 -2.22
CA LYS A 85 14.08 21.16 -1.79
C LYS A 85 12.82 21.92 -2.26
N ALA A 86 12.44 21.78 -3.53
CA ALA A 86 11.24 22.44 -4.06
C ALA A 86 9.94 21.90 -3.42
N LEU A 87 9.86 20.58 -3.21
CA LEU A 87 8.71 19.94 -2.55
C LEU A 87 8.59 20.28 -1.05
N SER A 88 9.72 20.49 -0.36
CA SER A 88 9.73 20.87 1.06
C SER A 88 9.39 22.35 1.28
N GLU A 89 9.81 23.23 0.36
CA GLU A 89 9.39 24.64 0.30
C GLU A 89 7.88 24.76 0.03
N ASP A 90 7.33 24.01 -0.92
CA ASP A 90 5.89 24.02 -1.23
C ASP A 90 5.04 23.49 -0.07
N LYS A 91 5.49 22.44 0.63
CA LYS A 91 4.82 21.96 1.85
C LYS A 91 4.84 22.98 2.98
N LYS A 92 5.94 23.74 3.16
CA LYS A 92 6.01 24.84 4.13
C LYS A 92 5.05 25.97 3.76
N LYS A 93 4.95 26.32 2.47
CA LYS A 93 4.03 27.35 1.97
C LYS A 93 2.56 26.99 2.22
N LYS A 94 2.17 25.74 1.96
CA LYS A 94 0.80 25.23 2.21
C LYS A 94 0.43 25.09 3.68
N LYS A 95 1.39 25.07 4.61
CA LYS A 95 1.13 24.96 6.07
C LYS A 95 1.10 26.33 6.77
N LYS A 96 1.46 27.40 6.05
CA LYS A 96 1.48 28.80 6.52
C LYS A 96 0.30 29.62 5.97
N GLN A 97 -0.49 29.04 5.08
CA GLN A 97 -1.83 29.49 4.70
C GLN A 97 -2.84 28.63 5.47
#